data_AF-A0A938AQL9-F1
#
_entry.id   AF-A0A938AQL9-F1
#
_cell.length_a   1.000
_cell.length_b   1.000
_cell.length_c   1.000
_cell.angle_alpha   90.00
_cell.angle_beta   90.00
_cell.angle_gamma   90.00
#
_symmetry.space_group_name_H-M   'P 1'
#
loop_
_entity.id
_entity.type
_entity.pdbx_description
1 polymer ?
#
loop_
_entity_poly.entity_id
_entity_poly.type
_entity_poly.pdbx_seq_one_letter_code
_entity_poly.pdbx_strand_id
1 'polypeptide(L)'
;MMKMLSWPLGPLGIVALAIALFTAPTQLEGPVLVPISPGHALSMLDSFAVLSLLIGVVWLYGGLWQRRERLSDFIRKSPSASSAAVFIAGFGLGLLIASAFSSFFWWWVIGVALLGAMMVAALIVVTRK
;
A
#
# COMPACT_ATOMS: atom_id res chain seq x y z
N MET A 1 4.09 28.81 -6.61
CA MET A 1 4.49 27.66 -7.46
C MET A 1 4.64 26.44 -6.56
N MET A 2 3.60 25.61 -6.43
CA MET A 2 3.69 24.37 -5.64
C MET A 2 4.72 23.46 -6.28
N LYS A 3 5.82 23.14 -5.58
CA LYS A 3 6.67 22.01 -5.97
C LYS A 3 5.78 20.77 -5.92
N MET A 4 5.38 20.23 -7.08
CA MET A 4 4.85 18.86 -7.12
C MET A 4 5.83 17.98 -6.36
N LEU A 5 5.36 17.32 -5.30
CA LEU A 5 6.22 16.44 -4.51
C LEU A 5 6.83 15.41 -5.47
N SER A 6 8.15 15.37 -5.51
CA SER A 6 8.90 14.44 -6.34
C SER A 6 8.76 13.01 -5.82
N TRP A 7 8.89 12.05 -6.72
CA TRP A 7 8.99 10.64 -6.33
C TRP A 7 10.26 10.42 -5.48
N PRO A 8 10.20 9.68 -4.35
CA PRO A 8 9.07 8.87 -3.86
C PRO A 8 8.15 9.59 -2.86
N LEU A 9 8.47 10.81 -2.45
CA LEU A 9 7.74 11.51 -1.37
C LEU A 9 6.30 11.85 -1.76
N GLY A 10 6.04 12.17 -3.03
CA GLY A 10 4.68 12.44 -3.54
C GLY A 10 3.72 11.28 -3.32
N PRO A 11 3.97 10.10 -3.91
CA PRO A 11 3.10 8.94 -3.70
C PRO A 11 3.04 8.50 -2.23
N LEU A 12 4.13 8.58 -1.47
CA LEU A 12 4.12 8.29 -0.03
C LEU A 12 3.21 9.24 0.76
N GLY A 13 3.22 10.53 0.42
CA GLY A 13 2.31 11.52 1.02
C GLY A 13 0.85 11.21 0.72
N ILE A 14 0.54 10.77 -0.50
CA ILE A 14 -0.83 10.35 -0.88
C ILE A 14 -1.25 9.08 -0.14
N VAL A 15 -0.36 8.09 -0.01
CA VAL A 15 -0.63 6.87 0.78
C VAL A 15 -0.85 7.23 2.26
N ALA A 16 -0.02 8.09 2.83
CA ALA A 16 -0.19 8.55 4.21
C ALA A 16 -1.51 9.29 4.42
N LEU A 17 -1.92 10.13 3.46
CA LEU A 17 -3.23 10.77 3.48
C LEU A 17 -4.35 9.73 3.44
N ALA A 18 -4.27 8.74 2.56
CA ALA A 18 -5.27 7.67 2.48
C ALA A 18 -5.40 6.91 3.82
N ILE A 19 -4.28 6.58 4.45
CA ILE A 19 -4.27 5.95 5.79
C ILE A 19 -4.94 6.86 6.82
N ALA A 20 -4.64 8.16 6.81
CA ALA A 20 -5.25 9.11 7.72
C ALA A 20 -6.79 9.17 7.54
N LEU A 21 -7.26 9.11 6.29
CA LEU A 21 -8.69 9.06 5.97
C LEU A 21 -9.35 7.76 6.48
N PHE A 22 -8.70 6.61 6.35
CA PHE A 22 -9.20 5.34 6.92
C PHE A 22 -9.26 5.33 8.45
N THR A 23 -8.41 6.11 9.11
CA THR A 23 -8.41 6.24 10.59
C THR A 23 -9.34 7.33 11.09
N ALA A 24 -10.07 8.01 10.19
CA ALA A 24 -10.96 9.07 10.58
C ALA A 24 -12.11 8.53 11.45
N PRO A 25 -12.55 9.30 12.45
CA PRO A 25 -13.66 8.90 13.30
C PRO A 25 -14.97 8.80 12.50
N THR A 26 -15.82 7.84 12.88
CA THR A 26 -17.04 7.45 12.14
C THR A 26 -18.03 8.60 11.92
N GLN A 27 -17.97 9.66 12.75
CA GLN A 27 -18.80 10.86 12.57
C GLN A 27 -18.47 11.64 11.28
N LEU A 28 -17.29 11.41 10.68
CA LEU A 28 -16.79 12.11 9.49
C LEU A 28 -16.90 11.29 8.20
N GLU A 29 -17.36 10.03 8.28
CA GLU A 29 -17.42 9.10 7.14
C GLU A 29 -18.35 9.58 6.00
N GLY A 30 -19.32 10.43 6.34
CA GLY A 30 -20.30 10.95 5.39
C GLY A 30 -21.35 9.89 5.00
N PRO A 31 -22.04 10.07 3.87
CA PRO A 31 -23.10 9.14 3.46
C PRO A 31 -22.53 7.78 3.08
N VAL A 32 -23.27 6.72 3.43
CA VAL A 32 -23.01 5.36 2.96
C VAL A 32 -23.33 5.29 1.46
N LEU A 33 -22.35 4.87 0.66
CA LEU A 33 -22.49 4.70 -0.79
C LEU A 33 -22.89 3.27 -1.15
N VAL A 34 -22.22 2.28 -0.54
CA VAL A 34 -22.48 0.86 -0.83
C VAL A 34 -22.50 0.06 0.49
N PRO A 35 -23.63 -0.52 0.89
CA PRO A 35 -23.65 -1.47 1.99
C PRO A 35 -23.00 -2.79 1.54
N ILE A 36 -21.91 -3.20 2.20
CA ILE A 36 -21.17 -4.42 1.85
C ILE A 36 -21.68 -5.59 2.69
N SER A 37 -21.81 -5.41 4.01
CA SER A 37 -22.31 -6.43 4.94
C SER A 37 -22.86 -5.79 6.23
N PRO A 38 -23.54 -6.55 7.11
CA PRO A 38 -24.04 -6.01 8.38
C PRO A 38 -22.90 -5.41 9.22
N GLY A 39 -22.92 -4.10 9.42
CA GLY A 39 -21.88 -3.37 10.14
C GLY A 39 -20.62 -3.03 9.34
N HIS A 40 -20.57 -3.31 8.03
CA HIS A 40 -19.52 -2.82 7.13
C HIS A 40 -20.16 -2.19 5.89
N ALA A 41 -19.97 -0.89 5.74
CA ALA A 41 -20.46 -0.14 4.61
C ALA A 41 -19.33 0.69 4.02
N LEU A 42 -19.32 0.82 2.69
CA LEU A 42 -18.41 1.72 2.00
C LEU A 42 -19.00 3.12 2.08
N SER A 43 -18.40 3.96 2.91
CA SER A 43 -18.76 5.37 3.01
C SER A 43 -18.15 6.21 1.87
N MET A 44 -18.61 7.45 1.76
CA MET A 44 -18.01 8.42 0.86
C MET A 44 -16.54 8.69 1.23
N LEU A 45 -16.24 8.76 2.52
CA LEU A 45 -14.87 8.92 3.00
C LEU A 45 -13.99 7.70 2.68
N ASP A 46 -14.53 6.50 2.80
CA ASP A 46 -13.81 5.27 2.42
C ASP A 46 -13.48 5.24 0.94
N SER A 47 -14.38 5.74 0.09
CA SER A 47 -14.13 5.88 -1.34
C SER A 47 -13.01 6.90 -1.62
N PHE A 48 -13.05 8.04 -0.91
CA PHE A 48 -11.93 8.94 -0.60
C PHE A 48 -10.59 8.23 -0.39
N ALA A 49 -10.55 7.44 0.67
CA ALA A 49 -9.37 6.77 1.15
C ALA A 49 -8.88 5.72 0.13
N VAL A 50 -9.77 4.90 -0.43
CA VAL A 50 -9.44 3.87 -1.43
C VAL A 50 -8.88 4.50 -2.70
N LEU A 51 -9.53 5.53 -3.25
CA LEU A 51 -9.04 6.20 -4.47
C LEU A 51 -7.66 6.83 -4.24
N SER A 52 -7.50 7.52 -3.12
CA SER A 52 -6.21 8.11 -2.73
C SER A 52 -5.14 7.03 -2.62
N LEU A 53 -5.44 5.92 -1.94
CA LEU A 53 -4.52 4.79 -1.80
C LEU A 53 -4.12 4.22 -3.15
N LEU A 54 -5.08 3.96 -4.05
CA LEU A 54 -4.83 3.44 -5.38
C LEU A 54 -3.93 4.38 -6.20
N ILE A 55 -4.21 5.68 -6.20
CA ILE A 55 -3.40 6.69 -6.90
C ILE A 55 -1.96 6.68 -6.35
N GLY A 56 -1.81 6.72 -5.03
CA GLY A 56 -0.51 6.69 -4.37
C GLY A 56 0.29 5.43 -4.70
N VAL A 57 -0.35 4.26 -4.63
CA VAL A 57 0.26 2.96 -4.94
C VAL A 57 0.65 2.87 -6.41
N VAL A 58 -0.26 3.18 -7.35
CA VAL A 58 0.03 3.14 -8.80
C VAL A 58 1.19 4.07 -9.14
N TRP A 59 1.23 5.27 -8.57
CA TRP A 59 2.33 6.19 -8.80
C TRP A 59 3.64 5.70 -8.17
N LEU A 60 3.59 5.09 -6.98
CA LEU A 60 4.75 4.46 -6.35
C LEU A 60 5.34 3.35 -7.25
N TYR A 61 4.48 2.45 -7.71
CA TYR A 61 4.81 1.36 -8.64
C TYR A 61 5.36 1.88 -9.96
N GLY A 62 4.77 2.93 -10.53
CA GLY A 62 5.28 3.58 -11.74
C GLY A 62 6.73 4.06 -11.58
N GLY A 63 7.06 4.68 -10.45
CA GLY A 63 8.44 5.12 -10.19
C GLY A 63 9.40 3.98 -9.86
N LEU A 64 8.94 2.89 -9.23
CA LEU A 64 9.72 1.65 -9.08
C LEU A 64 10.01 1.02 -10.45
N TRP A 65 9.02 0.97 -11.33
CA TRP A 65 9.14 0.41 -12.68
C TRP A 65 10.13 1.19 -13.56
N GLN A 66 10.12 2.52 -13.45
CA GLN A 66 11.13 3.36 -14.10
C GLN A 66 12.56 3.08 -13.61
N ARG A 67 12.70 2.51 -12.41
CA ARG A 67 13.99 2.16 -11.78
C ARG A 67 14.24 0.65 -11.76
N ARG A 68 13.55 -0.10 -12.64
CA ARG A 68 13.63 -1.57 -12.72
C ARG A 68 15.04 -2.11 -12.92
N GLU A 69 15.94 -1.35 -13.55
CA GLU A 69 17.34 -1.78 -13.75
C GLU A 69 18.06 -1.95 -12.41
N ARG A 70 17.88 -1.02 -11.48
CA ARG A 70 18.47 -1.12 -10.12
C ARG A 70 17.87 -2.28 -9.34
N LEU A 71 16.57 -2.52 -9.49
CA LEU A 71 15.92 -3.70 -8.90
C LEU A 71 16.48 -4.99 -9.50
N SER A 72 16.65 -5.05 -10.81
CA SER A 72 17.26 -6.18 -11.52
C SER A 72 18.70 -6.43 -11.05
N ASP A 73 19.50 -5.38 -10.88
CA ASP A 73 20.87 -5.50 -10.36
C ASP A 73 20.90 -6.04 -8.93
N PHE A 74 19.98 -5.59 -8.08
CA PHE A 74 19.81 -6.14 -6.73
C PHE A 74 19.42 -7.62 -6.78
N ILE A 75 18.47 -7.99 -7.65
CA ILE A 75 18.04 -9.38 -7.84
C ILE A 75 19.20 -10.26 -8.25
N ARG A 76 20.06 -9.79 -9.17
CA ARG A 76 21.27 -10.51 -9.59
C ARG A 76 22.30 -10.66 -8.48
N LYS A 77 22.49 -9.61 -7.67
CA LYS A 77 23.47 -9.62 -6.55
C LYS A 77 23.00 -10.45 -5.36
N SER A 78 21.69 -10.50 -5.11
CA SER A 78 21.12 -11.21 -3.96
C SER A 78 19.81 -11.93 -4.33
N PRO A 79 19.91 -13.09 -5.01
CA PRO A 79 18.74 -13.84 -5.44
C PRO A 79 17.95 -14.40 -4.26
N SER A 80 18.61 -14.84 -3.18
CA SER A 80 17.95 -15.36 -1.98
C SER A 80 17.11 -14.30 -1.27
N ALA A 81 17.66 -13.09 -1.07
CA ALA A 81 16.93 -11.98 -0.47
C ALA A 81 15.75 -11.56 -1.34
N SER A 82 15.91 -11.59 -2.66
CA SER A 82 14.84 -11.26 -3.60
C SER A 82 13.71 -12.29 -3.57
N SER A 83 14.03 -13.59 -3.53
CA SER A 83 13.04 -14.65 -3.36
C SER A 83 12.30 -14.52 -2.03
N ALA A 84 13.01 -14.24 -0.94
CA ALA A 84 12.40 -13.98 0.36
C ALA A 84 11.47 -12.75 0.32
N ALA A 85 11.88 -11.67 -0.34
CA ALA A 85 11.08 -10.45 -0.47
C ALA A 85 9.78 -10.70 -1.26
N VAL A 86 9.87 -11.41 -2.38
CA VAL A 86 8.69 -11.79 -3.19
C VAL A 86 7.77 -12.71 -2.40
N PHE A 87 8.32 -13.69 -1.67
CA PHE A 87 7.53 -14.57 -0.81
C PHE A 87 6.81 -13.81 0.29
N ILE A 88 7.52 -12.93 1.01
CA ILE A 88 6.94 -12.13 2.11
C ILE A 88 5.86 -11.18 1.57
N ALA A 89 6.11 -10.52 0.44
CA ALA A 89 5.13 -9.64 -0.20
C ALA A 89 3.89 -10.42 -0.65
N GLY A 90 4.07 -11.57 -1.31
CA GLY A 90 2.98 -12.43 -1.76
C GLY A 90 2.19 -13.02 -0.59
N PHE A 91 2.87 -13.45 0.46
CA PHE A 91 2.23 -13.93 1.70
C PHE A 91 1.44 -12.81 2.38
N GLY A 92 2.01 -11.62 2.52
CA GLY A 92 1.32 -10.45 3.06
C GLY A 92 0.07 -10.07 2.26
N LEU A 93 0.15 -10.13 0.92
CA LEU A 93 -1.00 -9.91 0.04
C LEU A 93 -2.06 -11.00 0.23
N GLY A 94 -1.65 -12.26 0.31
CA GLY A 94 -2.54 -13.38 0.60
C GLY A 94 -3.26 -13.22 1.94
N LEU A 95 -2.56 -12.77 2.98
CA LEU A 95 -3.16 -12.44 4.28
C LEU A 95 -4.18 -11.32 4.19
N LEU A 96 -3.91 -10.25 3.42
CA LEU A 96 -4.88 -9.16 3.21
C LEU A 96 -6.14 -9.67 2.51
N ILE A 97 -5.98 -10.42 1.42
CA ILE A 97 -7.11 -10.97 0.67
C ILE A 97 -7.90 -11.92 1.58
N ALA A 98 -7.24 -12.83 2.28
CA ALA A 98 -7.89 -13.76 3.21
C ALA A 98 -8.60 -13.06 4.37
N SER A 99 -8.05 -11.94 4.86
CA SER A 99 -8.69 -11.14 5.92
C SER A 99 -10.00 -10.49 5.47
N ALA A 100 -10.17 -10.21 4.17
CA ALA A 100 -11.43 -9.68 3.65
C ALA A 100 -12.58 -10.71 3.65
N PHE A 101 -12.25 -12.01 3.65
CA PHE A 101 -13.22 -13.11 3.60
C PHE A 101 -13.38 -13.86 4.92
N SER A 102 -12.63 -13.49 5.96
CA SER A 102 -12.65 -14.19 7.24
C SER A 102 -12.88 -13.22 8.40
N SER A 103 -13.57 -13.68 9.45
CA SER A 103 -13.82 -12.90 10.67
C SER A 103 -12.57 -12.68 11.53
N PHE A 104 -11.38 -13.08 11.05
CA PHE A 104 -10.13 -12.97 11.80
C PHE A 104 -9.61 -11.53 11.79
N PHE A 105 -10.01 -10.78 12.82
CA PHE A 105 -9.82 -9.33 12.97
C PHE A 105 -8.37 -8.82 12.86
N TRP A 106 -7.33 -9.63 13.07
CA TRP A 106 -5.93 -9.15 13.12
C TRP A 106 -5.07 -9.46 11.89
N TRP A 107 -5.55 -10.31 10.97
CA TRP A 107 -4.74 -10.79 9.85
C TRP A 107 -4.42 -9.69 8.84
N TRP A 108 -5.32 -8.72 8.70
CA TRP A 108 -5.10 -7.57 7.84
C TRP A 108 -3.90 -6.73 8.31
N VAL A 109 -3.71 -6.56 9.63
CA VAL A 109 -2.57 -5.79 10.18
C VAL A 109 -1.25 -6.45 9.80
N ILE A 110 -1.16 -7.77 9.93
CA ILE A 110 0.03 -8.54 9.56
C ILE A 110 0.27 -8.42 8.04
N GLY A 111 -0.79 -8.57 7.24
CA GLY A 111 -0.72 -8.42 5.79
C GLY A 111 -0.21 -7.04 5.34
N VAL A 112 -0.77 -5.96 5.91
CA VAL A 112 -0.33 -4.57 5.64
C VAL A 112 1.12 -4.39 6.06
N ALA A 113 1.52 -4.88 7.24
CA ALA A 113 2.88 -4.72 7.75
C ALA A 113 3.92 -5.39 6.84
N LEU A 114 3.66 -6.63 6.41
CA LEU A 114 4.57 -7.37 5.53
C LEU A 114 4.68 -6.71 4.15
N LEU A 115 3.56 -6.35 3.53
CA LEU A 115 3.56 -5.65 2.24
C LEU A 115 4.23 -4.28 2.32
N GLY A 116 3.92 -3.51 3.37
CA GLY A 116 4.51 -2.20 3.63
C GLY A 116 6.03 -2.30 3.80
N ALA A 117 6.50 -3.26 4.59
CA ALA A 117 7.93 -3.51 4.77
C ALA A 117 8.64 -3.84 3.45
N MET A 118 8.03 -4.66 2.59
CA MET A 118 8.61 -5.01 1.29
C MET A 118 8.60 -3.83 0.31
N MET A 119 7.57 -2.98 0.33
CA MET A 119 7.56 -1.73 -0.44
C MET A 119 8.66 -0.77 0.03
N VAL A 120 8.85 -0.62 1.34
CA VAL A 120 9.95 0.19 1.90
C VAL A 120 11.30 -0.40 1.50
N ALA A 121 11.49 -1.73 1.56
CA ALA A 121 12.72 -2.38 1.12
C ALA A 121 13.01 -2.11 -0.37
N ALA A 122 11.99 -2.22 -1.23
CA ALA A 122 12.12 -1.88 -2.66
C ALA A 122 12.51 -0.41 -2.87
N LEU A 123 11.91 0.52 -2.11
CA LEU A 123 12.28 1.93 -2.15
C LEU A 123 13.72 2.17 -1.73
N ILE A 124 14.18 1.52 -0.66
CA ILE A 124 15.57 1.59 -0.20
C ILE A 124 16.52 1.11 -1.31
N VAL A 125 16.21 0.00 -1.98
CA VAL A 125 17.04 -0.54 -3.07
C VAL A 125 17.22 0.48 -4.19
N VAL A 126 16.14 1.14 -4.63
CA VAL A 126 16.23 2.05 -5.78
C VAL A 126 16.68 3.47 -5.43
N THR A 127 16.63 3.87 -4.15
CA THR A 127 17.04 5.20 -3.67
C THR A 127 18.45 5.25 -3.13
N ARG A 128 19.04 4.11 -2.73
CA ARG A 128 20.47 4.02 -2.43
C ARG A 128 21.29 4.37 -3.67
N LYS A 129 22.28 5.25 -3.49
CA LYS A 129 23.22 5.68 -4.53
C LYS A 129 24.22 4.56 -4.83
#